data_AF-A0A7S1LF35-F1
#
_entry.id   AF-A0A7S1LF35-F1
#
_cell.length_a   1.000
_cell.length_b   1.000
_cell.length_c   1.000
_cell.angle_alpha   90.00
_cell.angle_beta   90.00
_cell.angle_gamma   90.00
#
_symmetry.space_group_name_H-M   'P 1'
#
loop_
_entity.id
_entity.type
_entity.pdbx_description
1 polymer ?
#
loop_
_entity_poly.entity_id
_entity_poly.type
_entity_poly.pdbx_seq_one_letter_code
_entity_poly.pdbx_strand_id
1 'polypeptide(L)'
;IAFAALRALREWNSLNIANVMWAFGRLLVEHDLVYDSMERECLKKLWDFSAQNLVNVAWSFAKLVQKRPRLFDCVAQGVIHQAHDFNSQHCANALWAFGALGIANAPVLDAIA
;
A
#
# COMPACT_ATOMS: atom_id res chain seq x y z
N ILE A 1 -8.37 17.69 -14.38
CA ILE A 1 -7.12 17.41 -13.62
C ILE A 1 -7.00 15.92 -13.28
N ALA A 2 -8.01 15.29 -12.65
CA ALA A 2 -7.99 13.85 -12.32
C ALA A 2 -7.69 12.92 -13.52
N PHE A 3 -8.34 13.09 -14.68
CA PHE A 3 -8.08 12.25 -15.86
C PHE A 3 -6.67 12.36 -16.47
N ALA A 4 -6.04 13.54 -16.39
CA ALA A 4 -4.67 13.72 -16.87
C ALA A 4 -3.67 13.06 -15.90
N ALA A 5 -3.90 13.21 -14.60
CA ALA A 5 -3.13 12.51 -13.56
C ALA A 5 -3.25 10.99 -13.69
N LEU A 6 -4.46 10.46 -13.97
CA LEU A 6 -4.70 9.03 -14.21
C LEU A 6 -3.90 8.45 -15.39
N ARG A 7 -3.66 9.23 -16.45
CA ARG A 7 -2.81 8.78 -17.57
C ARG A 7 -1.33 8.76 -17.20
N ALA A 8 -0.88 9.74 -16.42
CA ALA A 8 0.49 9.80 -15.92
C ALA A 8 0.83 8.69 -14.92
N LEU A 9 -0.16 8.09 -14.24
CA LEU A 9 0.05 7.00 -13.28
C LEU A 9 0.88 5.82 -13.83
N ARG A 10 0.79 5.52 -15.12
CA ARG A 10 1.56 4.41 -15.73
C ARG A 10 3.06 4.67 -15.72
N GLU A 11 3.45 5.93 -15.84
CA GLU A 11 4.85 6.39 -15.86
C GLU A 11 5.41 6.59 -14.46
N TRP A 12 4.56 6.58 -13.42
CA TRP A 12 4.97 6.77 -12.05
C TRP A 12 5.74 5.56 -11.52
N ASN A 13 6.74 5.84 -10.67
CA ASN A 13 7.45 4.82 -9.92
C ASN A 13 6.73 4.50 -8.60
N SER A 14 7.20 3.46 -7.90
CA SER A 14 6.63 3.01 -6.62
C SER A 14 6.57 4.11 -5.56
N LEU A 15 7.58 4.99 -5.51
CA LEU A 15 7.64 6.12 -4.58
C LEU A 15 6.56 7.18 -4.89
N ASN A 16 6.35 7.51 -6.16
CA ASN A 16 5.30 8.45 -6.56
C ASN A 16 3.91 7.92 -6.18
N ILE A 17 3.66 6.63 -6.43
CA ILE A 17 2.41 5.97 -6.06
C ILE A 17 2.21 6.02 -4.54
N ALA A 18 3.21 5.59 -3.76
CA ALA A 18 3.14 5.55 -2.31
C ALA A 18 2.91 6.95 -1.69
N ASN A 19 3.58 7.98 -2.20
CA ASN A 19 3.43 9.35 -1.69
C ASN A 19 2.03 9.92 -1.93
N VAL A 20 1.46 9.71 -3.11
CA VAL A 20 0.10 10.17 -3.43
C VAL A 20 -0.93 9.40 -2.62
N MET A 21 -0.78 8.08 -2.53
CA MET A 21 -1.62 7.23 -1.69
C MET A 21 -1.60 7.68 -0.23
N TRP A 22 -0.41 7.93 0.33
CA TRP A 22 -0.26 8.46 1.68
C TRP A 22 -0.95 9.81 1.86
N ALA A 23 -0.75 10.76 0.93
CA ALA A 23 -1.38 12.07 0.99
C ALA A 23 -2.91 11.97 0.95
N PHE A 24 -3.45 11.10 0.09
CA PHE A 24 -4.89 10.87 -0.02
C PHE A 24 -5.47 10.26 1.27
N GLY A 25 -4.79 9.25 1.84
CA GLY A 25 -5.19 8.66 3.13
C GLY A 25 -5.12 9.66 4.28
N ARG A 26 -4.15 10.59 4.27
CA ARG A 26 -4.01 11.65 5.27
C ARG A 26 -5.13 12.69 5.15
N LEU A 27 -5.52 13.03 3.93
CA LEU A 27 -6.56 14.02 3.63
C LEU A 27 -7.98 13.42 3.62
N LEU A 28 -8.12 12.12 3.86
CA LEU A 28 -9.38 11.38 3.79
C LEU A 28 -10.10 11.56 2.45
N VAL A 29 -9.33 11.61 1.36
CA VAL A 29 -9.87 11.78 0.01
C VAL A 29 -10.38 10.44 -0.50
N GLU A 30 -11.70 10.31 -0.59
CA GLU A 30 -12.36 9.18 -1.24
C GLU A 30 -12.53 9.46 -2.73
N HIS A 31 -11.89 8.63 -3.58
CA HIS A 31 -11.96 8.76 -5.03
C HIS A 31 -11.72 7.38 -5.68
N ASP A 32 -12.75 6.57 -5.78
CA ASP A 32 -12.63 5.15 -6.19
C ASP A 32 -11.88 4.93 -7.50
N LEU A 33 -12.08 5.76 -8.52
CA LEU A 33 -11.35 5.63 -9.78
C LEU A 33 -9.82 5.80 -9.64
N VAL A 34 -9.38 6.60 -8.67
CA VAL A 34 -7.95 6.77 -8.38
C VAL A 34 -7.47 5.54 -7.63
N TYR A 35 -8.20 5.07 -6.62
CA TYR A 35 -7.83 3.86 -5.88
C TYR A 35 -7.77 2.62 -6.78
N ASP A 36 -8.74 2.41 -7.67
CA ASP A 36 -8.75 1.30 -8.63
C ASP A 36 -7.55 1.37 -9.59
N SER A 37 -7.14 2.59 -9.97
CA SER A 37 -5.98 2.78 -10.84
C SER A 37 -4.67 2.56 -10.08
N MET A 38 -4.58 3.03 -8.83
CA MET A 38 -3.43 2.82 -7.96
C MET A 38 -3.28 1.35 -7.58
N GLU A 39 -4.37 0.65 -7.26
CA GLU A 39 -4.37 -0.80 -7.02
C GLU A 39 -3.76 -1.54 -8.22
N ARG A 40 -4.21 -1.22 -9.45
CA ARG A 40 -3.67 -1.82 -10.68
C ARG A 40 -2.19 -1.54 -10.89
N GLU A 41 -1.70 -0.34 -10.59
CA GLU A 41 -0.28 -0.02 -10.76
C GLU A 41 0.59 -0.59 -9.64
N CYS A 42 0.10 -0.63 -8.40
CA CYS A 42 0.75 -1.35 -7.28
C CYS A 42 0.93 -2.83 -7.64
N LEU A 43 -0.09 -3.49 -8.17
CA LEU A 43 -0.03 -4.90 -8.57
C LEU A 43 1.03 -5.18 -9.64
N LYS A 44 1.27 -4.24 -10.56
CA LYS A 44 2.27 -4.40 -11.63
C LYS A 44 3.70 -4.14 -11.17
N LYS A 45 3.86 -3.24 -10.21
CA LYS A 45 5.17 -2.70 -9.80
C LYS A 45 5.58 -3.15 -8.41
N LEU A 46 4.88 -4.14 -7.82
CA LEU A 46 5.06 -4.56 -6.42
C LEU A 46 6.54 -4.73 -6.03
N TRP A 47 7.30 -5.39 -6.89
CA TRP A 47 8.71 -5.72 -6.65
C TRP A 47 9.64 -4.50 -6.66
N ASP A 48 9.17 -3.35 -7.14
CA ASP A 48 9.89 -2.07 -7.11
C ASP A 48 9.59 -1.26 -5.83
N PHE A 49 8.69 -1.74 -4.96
CA PHE A 49 8.36 -1.03 -3.72
C PHE A 49 9.38 -1.36 -2.63
N SER A 50 9.94 -0.31 -2.03
CA SER A 50 10.65 -0.43 -0.76
C SER A 50 9.70 -0.76 0.39
N ALA A 51 10.26 -1.22 1.52
CA ALA A 51 9.52 -1.39 2.78
C ALA A 51 8.64 -0.18 3.15
N GLN A 52 9.20 1.03 3.06
CA GLN A 52 8.46 2.26 3.36
C GLN A 52 7.31 2.49 2.37
N ASN A 53 7.51 2.24 1.08
CA ASN A 53 6.47 2.42 0.07
C ASN A 53 5.31 1.44 0.29
N LEU A 54 5.61 0.17 0.59
CA LEU A 54 4.60 -0.85 0.90
C LEU A 54 3.75 -0.46 2.10
N VAL A 55 4.40 -0.03 3.18
CA VAL A 55 3.75 0.39 4.41
C VAL A 55 2.86 1.62 4.19
N ASN A 56 3.33 2.61 3.41
CA ASN A 56 2.53 3.79 3.07
C ASN A 56 1.27 3.43 2.27
N VAL A 57 1.39 2.49 1.32
CA VAL A 57 0.23 1.97 0.57
C VAL A 57 -0.73 1.26 1.52
N ALA A 58 -0.28 0.29 2.32
CA ALA A 58 -1.12 -0.43 3.28
C ALA A 58 -1.87 0.53 4.21
N TRP A 59 -1.14 1.48 4.81
CA TRP A 59 -1.67 2.44 5.75
C TRP A 59 -2.74 3.33 5.13
N SER A 60 -2.52 3.81 3.90
CA SER A 60 -3.48 4.68 3.21
C SER A 60 -4.85 4.02 2.99
N PHE A 61 -4.86 2.78 2.52
CA PHE A 61 -6.10 2.02 2.31
C PHE A 61 -6.75 1.64 3.64
N ALA A 62 -5.95 1.27 4.65
CA ALA A 62 -6.46 0.98 5.99
C ALA A 62 -7.12 2.19 6.65
N LYS A 63 -6.55 3.39 6.49
CA LYS A 63 -7.11 4.64 7.03
C LYS A 63 -8.45 5.04 6.45
N LEU A 64 -8.71 4.67 5.21
CA LEU A 64 -9.98 4.91 4.52
C LEU A 64 -10.95 3.74 4.65
N VAL A 65 -10.59 2.71 5.42
CA VAL A 65 -11.39 1.49 5.61
C VAL A 65 -11.71 0.80 4.26
N GLN A 66 -10.86 1.01 3.26
CA GLN A 66 -11.03 0.42 1.93
C GLN A 66 -10.47 -1.00 1.93
N LYS A 67 -11.35 -1.99 2.12
CA LYS A 67 -10.98 -3.41 1.98
C LYS A 67 -10.78 -3.73 0.50
N ARG A 68 -9.52 -3.80 0.08
CA ARG A 68 -9.08 -4.24 -1.26
C ARG A 68 -8.30 -5.55 -1.15
N PRO A 69 -8.97 -6.72 -1.13
CA PRO A 69 -8.30 -7.99 -0.83
C PRO A 69 -7.11 -8.29 -1.74
N ARG A 70 -7.26 -8.08 -3.05
CA ARG A 70 -6.19 -8.32 -4.03
C ARG A 70 -4.96 -7.43 -3.78
N LEU A 71 -5.18 -6.16 -3.44
CA LEU A 71 -4.10 -5.28 -3.04
C LEU A 71 -3.41 -5.75 -1.77
N PHE A 72 -4.16 -6.14 -0.74
CA PHE A 72 -3.56 -6.56 0.53
C PHE A 72 -2.82 -7.89 0.43
N ASP A 73 -3.26 -8.81 -0.43
CA ASP A 73 -2.51 -10.02 -0.77
C ASP A 73 -1.18 -9.66 -1.45
N CYS A 74 -1.21 -8.70 -2.37
CA CYS A 74 -0.02 -8.19 -3.06
C CYS A 74 0.94 -7.48 -2.10
N VAL A 75 0.42 -6.58 -1.25
CA VAL A 75 1.22 -5.90 -0.23
C VAL A 75 1.80 -6.91 0.76
N ALA A 76 1.07 -7.95 1.16
CA ALA A 76 1.59 -9.01 2.01
C ALA A 76 2.81 -9.71 1.38
N GLN A 77 2.75 -10.06 0.08
CA GLN A 77 3.88 -10.62 -0.64
C GLN A 77 5.09 -9.66 -0.66
N GLY A 78 4.84 -8.37 -0.92
CA GLY A 78 5.87 -7.35 -0.89
C GLY A 78 6.51 -7.20 0.49
N VAL A 79 5.70 -7.19 1.56
CA VAL A 79 6.17 -7.10 2.95
C VAL A 79 7.07 -8.28 3.29
N ILE A 80 6.64 -9.50 2.95
CA ILE A 80 7.43 -10.73 3.18
C ILE A 80 8.76 -10.66 2.41
N HIS A 81 8.73 -10.19 1.16
CA HIS A 81 9.93 -10.06 0.33
C HIS A 81 10.91 -9.02 0.88
N GLN A 82 10.40 -7.90 1.37
CA GLN A 82 11.17 -6.77 1.89
C GLN A 82 11.43 -6.87 3.40
N ALA A 83 11.04 -7.95 4.06
CA ALA A 83 11.05 -8.07 5.52
C ALA A 83 12.42 -7.79 6.15
N HIS A 84 13.51 -8.14 5.47
CA HIS A 84 14.87 -7.86 5.91
C HIS A 84 15.22 -6.36 6.02
N ASP A 85 14.50 -5.50 5.30
CA ASP A 85 14.65 -4.04 5.31
C ASP A 85 13.62 -3.34 6.22
N PHE A 86 12.79 -4.10 6.94
CA PHE A 86 11.84 -3.54 7.89
C PHE A 86 12.55 -3.10 9.17
N ASN A 87 12.23 -1.88 9.60
CA ASN A 87 12.56 -1.40 10.95
C ASN A 87 11.32 -1.48 11.83
N SER A 88 11.47 -1.16 13.12
CA SER A 88 10.37 -1.20 14.10
C SER A 88 9.15 -0.37 13.70
N GLN A 89 9.34 0.78 13.05
CA GLN A 89 8.25 1.63 12.57
C GLN A 89 7.53 1.00 11.37
N HIS A 90 8.28 0.39 10.44
CA HIS A 90 7.71 -0.34 9.31
C HIS A 90 6.84 -1.50 9.80
N CYS A 91 7.34 -2.30 10.77
CA CYS A 91 6.59 -3.40 11.36
C CYS A 91 5.31 -2.90 12.04
N ALA A 92 5.41 -1.91 12.93
CA ALA A 92 4.26 -1.38 13.65
C ALA A 92 3.16 -0.86 12.71
N ASN A 93 3.55 -0.15 11.66
CA ASN A 93 2.59 0.40 10.69
C ASN A 93 1.96 -0.69 9.81
N ALA A 94 2.72 -1.69 9.39
CA ALA A 94 2.17 -2.83 8.66
C ALA A 94 1.15 -3.59 9.54
N LEU A 95 1.54 -3.96 10.75
CA LEU A 95 0.66 -4.64 11.71
C LEU A 95 -0.62 -3.84 11.98
N TRP A 96 -0.49 -2.53 12.19
CA TRP A 96 -1.65 -1.65 12.37
C TRP A 96 -2.56 -1.64 11.14
N ALA A 97 -2.02 -1.55 9.93
CA ALA A 97 -2.82 -1.51 8.71
C ALA A 97 -3.60 -2.81 8.46
N PHE A 98 -2.95 -3.96 8.63
CA PHE A 98 -3.61 -5.27 8.53
C PHE A 98 -4.67 -5.45 9.63
N GLY A 99 -4.34 -5.08 10.87
CA GLY A 99 -5.26 -5.15 12.01
C GLY A 99 -6.48 -4.23 11.86
N ALA A 100 -6.29 -3.00 11.38
CA ALA A 100 -7.36 -2.02 11.19
C ALA A 100 -8.42 -2.48 10.18
N LEU A 101 -8.03 -3.28 9.18
CA LEU A 101 -8.97 -3.88 8.23
C LEU A 101 -9.49 -5.26 8.65
N GLY A 102 -9.02 -5.79 9.78
CA GLY A 102 -9.32 -7.15 10.25
C GLY A 102 -8.77 -8.23 9.32
N ILE A 103 -7.65 -7.97 8.64
CA ILE A 103 -7.00 -8.92 7.73
C ILE A 103 -5.96 -9.70 8.52
N ALA A 104 -6.26 -10.95 8.83
CA ALA A 104 -5.30 -11.87 9.41
C ALA A 104 -4.36 -12.39 8.31
N ASN A 105 -3.05 -12.22 8.50
CA ASN A 105 -2.04 -12.74 7.59
C ASN A 105 -0.85 -13.28 8.39
N ALA A 106 -0.92 -14.57 8.77
CA ALA A 106 0.12 -15.23 9.54
C ALA A 106 1.50 -15.15 8.87
N PRO A 107 1.65 -15.36 7.54
CA PRO A 107 2.94 -15.17 6.86
C PRO A 107 3.55 -13.77 7.04
N VAL A 108 2.73 -12.71 7.00
CA VAL A 108 3.22 -11.34 7.26
C VAL A 108 3.66 -11.19 8.71
N LEU A 109 2.88 -11.71 9.67
CA LEU A 109 3.24 -11.68 11.08
C LEU A 109 4.58 -12.38 11.32
N ASP A 110 4.74 -13.60 10.82
CA ASP A 110 5.95 -14.40 11.00
C ASP A 110 7.18 -13.75 10.34
N ALA A 111 6.98 -12.98 9.26
CA ALA A 111 8.07 -12.33 8.54
C ALA A 111 8.61 -11.06 9.23
N ILE A 112 7.76 -10.33 9.98
CA ILE A 112 8.10 -9.00 10.53
C ILE A 112 8.02 -8.91 12.06
N ALA A 113 7.69 -10.00 12.74
CA ALA A 113 7.72 -10.16 14.19
C ALA A 113 9.11 -10.59 14.68
#